data_AF-A0A1V9F3M3-F1
#
_entry.id   AF-A0A1V9F3M3-F1
#
_cell.length_a   1.000
_cell.length_b   1.000
_cell.length_c   1.000
_cell.angle_alpha   90.00
_cell.angle_beta   90.00
_cell.angle_gamma   90.00
#
_symmetry.space_group_name_H-M   'P 1'
#
loop_
_entity.id
_entity.type
_entity.pdbx_description
1 polymer ?
#
loop_
_entity_poly.entity_id
_entity_poly.type
_entity_poly.pdbx_seq_one_letter_code
_entity_poly.pdbx_strand_id
1 'polypeptide(L)'
;MQKLFLFISCGLLLFCIPISGQQLKKDSLSLVSEIYRNQLKLGKLLSQLEQKSNKKQDASKKAQYSANKDSTATDELSDDPDNKKLARKAKNTAHDAWKDSMNAITQSETLDKLHSDIQSLKHRIENNQAKLNKIKHERPNSTTIDRIQN
;
A
#
# COMPACT_ATOMS: atom_id res chain seq x y z
N MET A 1 5.66 -19.09 -32.16
CA MET A 1 5.23 -19.26 -30.76
C MET A 1 4.09 -18.29 -30.50
N GLN A 2 2.93 -18.83 -30.16
CA GLN A 2 1.63 -18.15 -30.13
C GLN A 2 1.54 -17.09 -29.03
N LYS A 3 0.73 -16.08 -29.34
CA LYS A 3 0.36 -14.92 -28.54
C LYS A 3 -0.31 -15.35 -27.23
N LEU A 4 0.08 -14.76 -26.10
CA LEU A 4 -0.72 -14.74 -24.87
C LEU A 4 -1.05 -13.29 -24.52
N PHE A 5 -2.06 -12.77 -25.21
CA PHE A 5 -2.87 -11.66 -24.71
C PHE A 5 -4.02 -12.26 -23.88
N LEU A 6 -4.55 -11.46 -22.93
CA LEU A 6 -5.73 -11.68 -22.06
C LEU A 6 -5.35 -12.21 -20.66
N PHE A 7 -5.77 -11.65 -19.51
CA PHE A 7 -6.92 -10.83 -19.14
C PHE A 7 -6.57 -9.95 -17.93
N ILE A 8 -6.68 -8.62 -18.04
CA ILE A 8 -7.03 -7.77 -16.89
C ILE A 8 -8.18 -6.90 -17.36
N SER A 9 -9.37 -7.49 -17.39
CA SER A 9 -10.61 -6.75 -17.48
C SER A 9 -10.78 -5.97 -16.17
N CYS A 10 -10.31 -4.73 -16.15
CA CYS A 10 -10.66 -3.76 -15.14
C CYS A 10 -12.13 -3.38 -15.36
N GLY A 11 -13.02 -4.25 -14.88
CA GLY A 11 -14.46 -4.02 -14.89
C GLY A 11 -14.79 -2.90 -13.92
N LEU A 12 -14.66 -1.66 -14.40
CA LEU A 12 -15.27 -0.50 -13.76
C LEU A 12 -16.79 -0.62 -13.96
N LEU A 13 -17.42 -1.45 -13.14
CA LEU A 13 -18.88 -1.62 -13.11
C LEU A 13 -19.50 -0.36 -12.48
N LEU A 14 -19.67 0.67 -13.30
CA LEU A 14 -20.58 1.79 -13.05
C LEU A 14 -22.02 1.30 -13.16
N PHE A 15 -22.53 0.64 -12.13
CA PHE A 15 -23.97 0.43 -11.99
C PHE A 15 -24.62 1.71 -11.45
N CYS A 16 -25.16 2.52 -12.36
CA CYS A 16 -26.21 3.48 -12.01
C CYS A 16 -27.47 2.68 -11.63
N ILE A 17 -27.77 2.59 -10.34
CA ILE A 17 -28.99 1.95 -9.83
C ILE A 17 -30.07 3.04 -9.68
N PRO A 18 -31.29 2.85 -10.21
CA PRO A 18 -32.39 3.79 -10.01
C PRO A 18 -32.74 3.86 -8.50
N ILE A 19 -32.87 5.08 -7.99
CA ILE A 19 -33.22 5.34 -6.58
C ILE A 19 -34.71 5.09 -6.42
N SER A 20 -35.10 3.83 -6.23
CA SER A 20 -36.42 3.50 -5.69
C SER A 20 -36.37 3.75 -4.18
N GLY A 21 -37.17 4.73 -3.72
CA GLY A 21 -37.26 5.13 -2.33
C GLY A 21 -37.54 3.96 -1.40
N GLN A 22 -36.49 3.45 -0.76
CA GLN A 22 -36.58 2.48 0.32
C GLN A 22 -36.06 3.18 1.57
N GLN A 23 -36.75 3.02 2.71
CA GLN A 23 -36.23 3.44 4.02
C GLN A 23 -34.82 2.84 4.19
N LEU A 24 -33.82 3.68 3.94
CA LEU A 24 -32.43 3.40 4.22
C LEU A 24 -32.34 3.45 5.74
N LYS A 25 -32.27 2.28 6.39
CA LYS A 25 -31.83 2.22 7.78
C LYS A 25 -30.51 3.00 7.84
N LYS A 26 -30.38 3.93 8.81
CA LYS A 26 -29.19 4.79 9.01
C LYS A 26 -27.86 4.01 8.87
N ASP A 27 -27.89 2.74 9.25
CA ASP A 27 -26.77 1.80 9.21
C ASP A 27 -26.28 1.48 7.78
N SER A 28 -27.18 1.35 6.79
CA SER A 28 -26.77 1.05 5.40
C SER A 28 -26.12 2.25 4.73
N LEU A 29 -26.63 3.47 4.98
CA LEU A 29 -26.03 4.71 4.50
C LEU A 29 -24.66 4.94 5.14
N SER A 30 -24.53 4.66 6.44
CA SER A 30 -23.25 4.72 7.16
C SER A 30 -22.20 3.79 6.56
N LEU A 31 -22.57 2.53 6.27
CA LEU A 31 -21.68 1.56 5.64
C LEU A 31 -21.24 1.98 4.23
N VAL A 32 -22.16 2.47 3.40
CA VAL A 32 -21.82 3.00 2.05
C VAL A 32 -20.83 4.16 2.16
N SER A 33 -21.08 5.09 3.09
CA SER A 33 -20.17 6.21 3.34
C SER A 33 -18.78 5.75 3.82
N GLU A 34 -18.71 4.73 4.69
CA GLU A 34 -17.42 4.18 5.12
C GLU A 34 -16.67 3.47 3.99
N ILE A 35 -17.38 2.68 3.16
CA ILE A 35 -16.79 2.04 1.97
C ILE A 35 -16.18 3.10 1.05
N TYR A 36 -16.94 4.14 0.72
CA TYR A 36 -16.45 5.22 -0.14
C TYR A 36 -15.23 5.93 0.46
N ARG A 37 -15.26 6.26 1.75
CA ARG A 37 -14.10 6.86 2.45
C ARG A 37 -12.87 5.95 2.42
N ASN A 38 -13.04 4.64 2.61
CA ASN A 38 -11.94 3.69 2.55
C ASN A 38 -11.41 3.51 1.13
N GLN A 39 -12.26 3.52 0.10
CA GLN A 39 -11.86 3.49 -1.31
C GLN A 39 -11.06 4.74 -1.70
N LEU A 40 -11.49 5.92 -1.27
CA LEU A 40 -10.72 7.16 -1.48
C LEU A 40 -9.34 7.10 -0.81
N LYS A 41 -9.26 6.58 0.42
CA LYS A 41 -7.97 6.38 1.11
C LYS A 41 -7.11 5.37 0.36
N LEU A 42 -7.68 4.26 -0.10
CA LEU A 42 -6.98 3.25 -0.87
C LEU A 42 -6.37 3.85 -2.15
N GLY A 43 -7.12 4.65 -2.90
CA GLY A 43 -6.60 5.35 -4.07
C GLY A 43 -5.41 6.25 -3.75
N LYS A 44 -5.46 6.99 -2.64
CA LYS A 44 -4.34 7.82 -2.17
C LYS A 44 -3.11 7.01 -1.76
N LEU A 45 -3.28 5.83 -1.17
CA LEU A 45 -2.16 4.97 -0.82
C LEU A 45 -1.55 4.32 -2.07
N LEU A 46 -2.38 3.87 -3.01
CA LEU A 46 -1.92 3.30 -4.27
C LEU A 46 -1.12 4.31 -5.10
N SER A 47 -1.52 5.59 -5.10
CA SER A 47 -0.76 6.64 -5.80
C SER A 47 0.61 6.93 -5.19
N GLN A 48 0.87 6.51 -3.95
CA GLN A 48 2.16 6.67 -3.29
C GLN A 48 3.13 5.50 -3.54
N LEU A 49 2.66 4.37 -4.10
CA LEU A 49 3.46 3.16 -4.26
C LEU A 49 4.72 3.40 -5.09
N GLU A 50 4.56 3.99 -6.27
CA GLU A 50 5.67 4.24 -7.18
C GLU A 50 6.73 5.15 -6.52
N GLN A 51 6.30 6.26 -5.93
CA GLN A 51 7.20 7.18 -5.27
C GLN A 51 7.98 6.52 -4.12
N LYS A 52 7.31 5.74 -3.27
CA LYS A 52 7.97 5.07 -2.14
C LYS A 52 8.86 3.91 -2.58
N SER A 53 8.47 3.19 -3.63
CA SER A 53 9.29 2.16 -4.26
C SER A 53 10.60 2.75 -4.81
N ASN A 54 10.51 3.87 -5.53
CA ASN A 54 11.67 4.57 -6.06
C ASN A 54 12.58 5.08 -4.93
N LYS A 55 12.01 5.66 -3.87
CA LYS A 55 12.79 6.09 -2.68
C LYS A 55 13.54 4.94 -2.02
N LYS A 56 12.91 3.77 -1.87
CA LYS A 56 13.56 2.55 -1.35
C LYS A 56 14.72 2.14 -2.26
N GLN A 57 14.49 2.09 -3.57
CA GLN A 57 15.52 1.71 -4.54
C GLN A 57 16.71 2.68 -4.52
N ASP A 58 16.45 3.99 -4.49
CA ASP A 58 17.49 5.01 -4.47
C ASP A 58 18.28 4.99 -3.15
N ALA A 59 17.59 4.82 -2.02
CA ALA A 59 18.26 4.68 -0.72
C ALA A 59 19.14 3.42 -0.68
N SER A 60 18.67 2.30 -1.22
CA SER A 60 19.46 1.07 -1.33
C SER A 60 20.70 1.24 -2.21
N LYS A 61 20.59 1.92 -3.35
CA LYS A 61 21.73 2.23 -4.23
C LYS A 61 22.77 3.11 -3.51
N LYS A 62 22.31 4.13 -2.78
CA LYS A 62 23.19 5.01 -1.99
C LYS A 62 23.89 4.25 -0.87
N ALA A 63 23.18 3.42 -0.13
CA ALA A 63 23.76 2.58 0.92
C ALA A 63 24.85 1.66 0.37
N GLN A 64 24.61 0.99 -0.77
CA GLN A 64 25.63 0.17 -1.42
C GLN A 64 26.85 0.98 -1.85
N TYR A 65 26.63 2.15 -2.45
CA TYR A 65 27.72 3.03 -2.87
C TYR A 65 28.58 3.51 -1.70
N SER A 66 27.96 3.94 -0.60
CA SER A 66 28.66 4.39 0.59
C SER A 66 29.39 3.24 1.29
N ALA A 67 28.80 2.05 1.33
CA ALA A 67 29.48 0.84 1.83
C ALA A 67 30.73 0.47 1.00
N ASN A 68 30.65 0.57 -0.34
CA ASN A 68 31.81 0.32 -1.20
C ASN A 68 32.92 1.34 -0.94
N LYS A 69 32.58 2.63 -0.79
CA LYS A 69 33.54 3.68 -0.43
C LYS A 69 34.20 3.43 0.91
N ASP A 70 33.43 2.96 1.89
CA ASP A 70 33.94 2.64 3.21
C ASP A 70 34.91 1.46 3.18
N SER A 71 34.57 0.40 2.43
CA SER A 71 35.49 -0.71 2.16
C SER A 71 36.79 -0.19 1.55
N THR A 72 36.73 0.59 0.47
CA THR A 72 37.94 1.13 -0.17
C THR A 72 38.77 2.00 0.77
N ALA A 73 38.14 2.86 1.58
CA ALA A 73 38.88 3.71 2.52
C ALA A 73 39.51 2.90 3.67
N THR A 74 38.86 1.81 4.09
CA THR A 74 39.39 0.88 5.09
C THR A 74 40.55 0.07 4.52
N ASP A 75 40.45 -0.39 3.28
CA ASP A 75 41.53 -1.10 2.57
C ASP A 75 42.76 -0.18 2.44
N GLU A 76 42.57 1.07 1.98
CA GLU A 76 43.66 2.07 1.91
C GLU A 76 44.30 2.31 3.28
N LEU A 77 43.51 2.41 4.36
CA LEU A 77 44.04 2.58 5.72
C LEU A 77 44.77 1.32 6.20
N SER A 78 44.35 0.14 5.81
CA SER A 78 45.01 -1.12 6.19
C SER A 78 46.42 -1.21 5.61
N ASP A 79 46.66 -0.61 4.44
CA ASP A 79 47.98 -0.56 3.80
C ASP A 79 48.95 0.42 4.52
N ASP A 80 48.43 1.48 5.14
CA ASP A 80 49.20 2.47 5.91
C ASP A 80 48.45 2.87 7.21
N PRO A 81 48.47 2.00 8.24
CA PRO A 81 47.62 2.15 9.43
C PRO A 81 47.90 3.39 10.28
N ASP A 82 49.13 3.89 10.26
CA ASP A 82 49.56 5.04 11.05
C ASP A 82 49.20 6.38 10.37
N ASN A 83 48.65 6.33 9.16
CA ASN A 83 48.30 7.50 8.39
C ASN A 83 47.04 8.19 8.90
N LYS A 84 47.25 9.28 9.66
CA LYS A 84 46.17 10.11 10.22
C LYS A 84 45.16 10.62 9.18
N LYS A 85 45.56 10.83 7.93
CA LYS A 85 44.66 11.31 6.87
C LYS A 85 43.74 10.18 6.40
N LEU A 86 44.28 8.98 6.20
CA LEU A 86 43.51 7.79 5.84
C LEU A 86 42.56 7.39 6.97
N ALA A 87 43.03 7.45 8.23
CA ALA A 87 42.19 7.16 9.40
C ALA A 87 40.96 8.08 9.48
N ARG A 88 41.13 9.37 9.17
CA ARG A 88 40.01 10.33 9.09
C ARG A 88 39.09 10.05 7.91
N LYS A 89 39.64 9.67 6.75
CA LYS A 89 38.85 9.32 5.56
C LYS A 89 37.96 8.11 5.86
N ALA A 90 38.54 7.01 6.35
CA ALA A 90 37.82 5.79 6.73
C ALA A 90 36.74 6.06 7.79
N LYS A 91 37.05 6.86 8.82
CA LYS A 91 36.03 7.26 9.81
C LYS A 91 34.83 7.98 9.18
N ASN A 92 35.08 8.90 8.25
CA ASN A 92 34.01 9.67 7.60
C ASN A 92 33.18 8.78 6.67
N THR A 93 33.83 7.92 5.87
CA THR A 93 33.11 6.99 4.99
C THR A 93 32.28 5.98 5.76
N ALA A 94 32.78 5.49 6.90
CA ALA A 94 32.04 4.59 7.77
C ALA A 94 30.78 5.27 8.34
N HIS A 95 30.90 6.54 8.74
CA HIS A 95 29.75 7.32 9.20
C HIS A 95 28.69 7.52 8.10
N ASP A 96 29.13 7.86 6.88
CA ASP A 96 28.24 8.04 5.73
C ASP A 96 27.56 6.71 5.34
N ALA A 97 28.31 5.61 5.31
CA ALA A 97 27.79 4.27 5.03
C ALA A 97 26.74 3.84 6.06
N TRP A 98 27.00 4.07 7.35
CA TRP A 98 26.04 3.80 8.42
C TRP A 98 24.75 4.62 8.23
N LYS A 99 24.89 5.93 7.98
CA LYS A 99 23.74 6.82 7.79
C LYS A 99 22.89 6.42 6.59
N ASP A 100 23.52 6.13 5.45
CA ASP A 100 22.81 5.73 4.24
C ASP A 100 22.14 4.35 4.40
N SER A 101 22.78 3.42 5.11
CA SER A 101 22.20 2.12 5.48
C SER A 101 20.94 2.28 6.33
N MET A 102 20.99 3.12 7.38
CA MET A 102 19.82 3.41 8.21
C MET A 102 18.68 4.06 7.42
N ASN A 103 19.01 4.94 6.47
CA ASN A 103 18.01 5.52 5.58
C ASN A 103 17.39 4.46 4.65
N ALA A 104 18.18 3.53 4.10
CA ALA A 104 17.66 2.43 3.28
C ALA A 104 16.69 1.53 4.07
N ILE A 105 17.02 1.20 5.32
CA ILE A 105 16.12 0.47 6.23
C ILE A 105 14.81 1.25 6.42
N THR A 106 14.89 2.52 6.78
CA THR A 106 13.72 3.39 7.00
C THR A 106 12.81 3.45 5.76
N GLN A 107 13.39 3.58 4.56
CA GLN A 107 12.59 3.61 3.32
C GLN A 107 11.96 2.25 3.02
N SER A 108 12.62 1.13 3.36
CA SER A 108 12.02 -0.20 3.23
C SER A 108 10.83 -0.35 4.17
N GLU A 109 11.00 -0.05 5.47
CA GLU A 109 9.92 -0.11 6.46
C GLU A 109 8.73 0.79 6.08
N THR A 110 9.02 1.95 5.49
CA THR A 110 7.99 2.87 5.01
C THR A 110 7.17 2.28 3.85
N LEU A 111 7.79 1.52 2.95
CA LEU A 111 7.09 0.82 1.86
C LEU A 111 6.30 -0.38 2.40
N ASP A 112 6.88 -1.14 3.32
CA ASP A 112 6.23 -2.31 3.93
C ASP A 112 4.98 -1.89 4.72
N LYS A 113 5.08 -0.76 5.45
CA LYS A 113 3.92 -0.14 6.11
C LYS A 113 2.85 0.29 5.10
N LEU A 114 3.24 0.90 3.98
CA LEU A 114 2.27 1.27 2.93
C LEU A 114 1.53 0.04 2.40
N HIS A 115 2.24 -1.05 2.14
CA HIS A 115 1.60 -2.30 1.71
C HIS A 115 0.64 -2.85 2.77
N SER A 116 1.05 -2.86 4.04
CA SER A 116 0.19 -3.28 5.15
C SER A 116 -1.08 -2.43 5.25
N ASP A 117 -0.96 -1.10 5.16
CA ASP A 117 -2.10 -0.18 5.21
C ASP A 117 -3.06 -0.40 4.02
N ILE A 118 -2.53 -0.68 2.82
CA ILE A 118 -3.32 -1.04 1.64
C ILE A 118 -4.10 -2.34 1.88
N GLN A 119 -3.45 -3.39 2.39
CA GLN A 119 -4.12 -4.67 2.67
C GLN A 119 -5.20 -4.54 3.74
N SER A 120 -4.91 -3.79 4.80
CA SER A 120 -5.88 -3.50 5.86
C SER A 120 -7.11 -2.75 5.31
N LEU A 121 -6.92 -1.75 4.45
CA LEU A 121 -8.03 -1.04 3.82
C LEU A 121 -8.86 -1.93 2.89
N LYS A 122 -8.22 -2.79 2.09
CA LYS A 122 -8.94 -3.76 1.24
C LYS A 122 -9.83 -4.66 2.08
N HIS A 123 -9.28 -5.25 3.14
CA HIS A 123 -10.03 -6.12 4.04
C HIS A 123 -11.21 -5.39 4.72
N ARG A 124 -11.01 -4.13 5.13
CA ARG A 124 -12.11 -3.30 5.68
C ARG A 124 -13.21 -3.03 4.66
N ILE A 125 -12.86 -2.74 3.41
CA ILE A 125 -13.83 -2.53 2.33
C ILE A 125 -14.63 -3.80 2.09
N GLU A 126 -13.96 -4.95 1.99
CA GLU A 126 -14.59 -6.26 1.79
C GLU A 126 -15.55 -6.60 2.94
N ASN A 127 -15.11 -6.44 4.19
CA ASN A 127 -15.94 -6.67 5.38
C ASN A 127 -17.18 -5.77 5.40
N ASN A 128 -17.03 -4.48 5.06
CA ASN A 128 -18.16 -3.56 5.01
C ASN A 128 -19.10 -3.86 3.84
N GLN A 129 -18.57 -4.29 2.70
CA GLN A 129 -19.37 -4.74 1.56
C GLN A 129 -20.17 -6.00 1.91
N ALA A 130 -19.56 -6.96 2.62
CA ALA A 130 -20.26 -8.15 3.10
C ALA A 130 -21.40 -7.80 4.07
N LYS A 131 -21.17 -6.89 5.02
CA LYS A 131 -22.23 -6.38 5.91
C LYS A 131 -23.35 -5.69 5.15
N LEU A 132 -23.01 -4.84 4.18
CA LEU A 132 -23.99 -4.16 3.35
C LEU A 132 -24.83 -5.15 2.52
N ASN A 133 -24.20 -6.19 1.97
CA ASN A 133 -24.89 -7.23 1.22
C ASN A 133 -25.84 -8.05 2.11
N LYS A 134 -25.45 -8.37 3.35
CA LYS A 134 -26.35 -9.02 4.34
C LYS A 134 -27.59 -8.17 4.61
N ILE A 135 -27.44 -6.87 4.87
CA ILE A 135 -28.58 -5.95 5.08
C ILE A 135 -29.50 -5.91 3.86
N LYS A 136 -28.94 -5.99 2.64
CA LYS A 136 -29.72 -6.03 1.40
C LYS A 136 -30.46 -7.36 1.21
N HIS A 137 -29.88 -8.49 1.63
CA HIS A 137 -30.45 -9.84 1.46
C HIS A 137 -31.44 -10.22 2.58
N GLU A 138 -31.25 -9.72 3.81
CA GLU A 138 -32.19 -9.82 4.94
C GLU A 138 -33.43 -8.93 4.77
N ARG A 139 -33.65 -8.33 3.58
CA ARG A 139 -34.97 -7.85 3.17
C ARG A 139 -35.74 -9.02 2.55
N PRO A 140 -36.54 -9.79 3.33
CA PRO A 140 -37.43 -10.76 2.72
C PRO A 140 -38.43 -10.03 1.82
N ASN A 141 -38.81 -10.73 0.77
CA ASN A 141 -39.93 -10.42 -0.11
C ASN A 141 -41.23 -10.26 0.71
N SER A 142 -41.46 -9.09 1.31
CA SER A 142 -42.76 -8.74 1.89
C SER A 142 -43.68 -8.18 0.81
N THR A 143 -43.94 -8.99 -0.21
CA THR A 143 -45.12 -8.89 -1.07
C THR A 143 -45.61 -10.29 -1.40
N THR A 144 -45.80 -11.10 -0.35
CA THR A 144 -46.90 -12.07 -0.35
C THR A 144 -47.99 -11.43 0.50
N ILE A 145 -48.81 -10.57 -0.10
CA ILE A 145 -50.13 -10.24 0.46
C ILE A 145 -51.12 -11.08 -0.33
N ASP A 146 -51.48 -12.20 0.30
CA ASP A 146 -52.79 -12.81 0.36
C ASP A 146 -53.67 -12.82 -0.90
N ARG A 147 -53.64 -13.98 -1.54
CA ARG A 147 -54.82 -14.81 -1.80
C ARG A 147 -56.07 -14.34 -1.02
N ILE A 148 -56.97 -13.62 -1.69
CA ILE A 148 -58.37 -13.55 -1.27
C ILE A 148 -59.13 -14.61 -2.07
N GLN A 149 -59.46 -15.72 -1.39
CA GLN A 149 -60.59 -16.55 -1.72
C GLN A 149 -61.87 -15.80 -1.32
N ASN A 150 -62.69 -15.41 -2.30
CA ASN A 150 -64.09 -15.78 -2.51
C ASN A 150 -64.75 -14.76 -3.45
#